data_AF-A0A9E0I609-F1
#
_entry.id   AF-A0A9E0I609-F1
#
_cell.length_a   1.000
_cell.length_b   1.000
_cell.length_c   1.000
_cell.angle_alpha   90.00
_cell.angle_beta   90.00
_cell.angle_gamma   90.00
#
_symmetry.space_group_name_H-M   'P 1'
#
loop_
_entity.id
_entity.type
_entity.pdbx_description
1 polymer ?
#
loop_
_entity_poly.entity_id
_entity_poly.type
_entity_poly.pdbx_seq_one_letter_code
_entity_poly.pdbx_strand_id
1 'polypeptide(L)'
;MNKTFVTALSALSLLIVPAGIMMWSEPDTAVGKTDSAEHTGTTAGKGVRFPWDTPGSASAPTATLAQLSAQPGGALQISAQTREVLDLFLSEHPPAAPDVIAAQFKEAARVHLSEPALSEAADLMTRYAAYKDALKVIQSQPMPAPNVEPGLAAVMQLQQTSALREQFLGSKFKEGLYGQEEQLQRYVLARQHLMSVQGWTEQQRNEELAALEREYPRAVIDAAGRSAR
;
A
#
# COMPACT_ATOMS: atom_id res chain seq x y z
N MET A 1 11.66 -35.91 3.73
CA MET A 1 10.65 -35.59 2.71
C MET A 1 9.30 -35.93 3.31
N ASN A 2 8.41 -34.96 3.56
CA ASN A 2 7.00 -35.18 3.90
C ASN A 2 6.21 -33.90 3.63
N LYS A 3 5.12 -34.02 2.87
CA LYS A 3 4.13 -32.96 2.57
C LYS A 3 2.80 -33.40 3.17
N THR A 4 2.16 -32.57 4.00
CA THR A 4 0.69 -32.49 4.19
C THR A 4 0.35 -31.44 5.26
N PHE A 5 -0.07 -30.23 4.88
CA PHE A 5 -0.77 -29.29 5.76
C PHE A 5 -1.70 -28.37 4.94
N VAL A 6 -2.80 -28.95 4.48
CA VAL A 6 -4.00 -28.39 3.81
C VAL A 6 -5.08 -29.46 4.10
N THR A 7 -6.31 -29.27 4.59
CA THR A 7 -7.26 -28.15 4.78
C THR A 7 -8.06 -28.46 6.08
N ALA A 8 -9.03 -27.72 6.63
CA ALA A 8 -9.72 -26.45 6.32
C ALA A 8 -10.33 -25.88 7.64
N LEU A 9 -10.92 -24.69 7.58
CA LEU A 9 -12.08 -24.34 8.43
C LEU A 9 -13.14 -23.68 7.54
N SER A 10 -14.36 -24.22 7.54
CA SER A 10 -15.48 -23.73 6.72
C SER A 10 -16.75 -23.58 7.57
N ALA A 11 -17.68 -22.77 7.04
CA ALA A 11 -19.00 -22.43 7.55
C ALA A 11 -19.07 -21.25 8.54
N LEU A 12 -19.18 -20.04 7.98
CA LEU A 12 -19.90 -18.93 8.62
C LEU A 12 -21.30 -18.87 8.00
N SER A 13 -22.33 -19.08 8.81
CA SER A 13 -23.72 -19.12 8.35
C SER A 13 -24.27 -17.72 8.07
N LEU A 14 -25.04 -17.64 7.00
CA LEU A 14 -25.75 -16.47 6.51
C LEU A 14 -26.82 -15.98 7.52
N LEU A 15 -26.87 -14.68 7.81
CA LEU A 15 -28.09 -14.05 8.32
C LEU A 15 -28.23 -12.62 7.78
N ILE A 16 -29.28 -12.43 6.98
CA ILE A 16 -29.65 -11.16 6.34
C ILE A 16 -30.81 -10.56 7.14
N VAL A 17 -30.73 -9.28 7.52
CA VAL A 17 -31.91 -8.46 7.84
C VAL A 17 -31.74 -7.09 7.19
N PRO A 18 -32.71 -6.61 6.40
CA PRO A 18 -32.58 -5.36 5.64
C PRO A 18 -33.15 -4.11 6.34
N ALA A 19 -32.68 -2.96 5.86
CA ALA A 19 -33.39 -1.68 5.69
C ALA A 19 -34.26 -1.10 6.83
N GLY A 20 -33.85 0.09 7.30
CA GLY A 20 -34.69 1.03 8.04
C GLY A 20 -34.24 2.47 7.78
N ILE A 21 -34.72 3.08 6.70
CA ILE A 21 -34.51 4.51 6.41
C ILE A 21 -35.68 5.30 7.01
N MET A 22 -35.38 6.20 7.94
CA MET A 22 -36.28 7.26 8.40
C MET A 22 -35.37 8.45 8.80
N MET A 23 -35.05 9.36 7.87
CA MET A 23 -35.86 10.51 7.44
C MET A 23 -36.00 11.59 8.53
N TRP A 24 -35.03 12.51 8.48
CA TRP A 24 -34.99 13.94 8.88
C TRP A 24 -36.11 14.58 9.72
N SER A 25 -35.68 15.44 10.67
CA SER A 25 -36.25 16.79 10.85
C SER A 25 -35.23 17.77 11.44
N GLU A 26 -34.91 18.84 10.72
CA GLU A 26 -34.55 20.18 11.26
C GLU A 26 -35.86 20.96 11.54
N PRO A 27 -35.91 22.21 12.08
CA PRO A 27 -34.87 23.20 12.42
C PRO A 27 -34.90 23.54 13.95
N ASP A 28 -34.37 24.64 14.55
CA ASP A 28 -34.07 25.99 14.04
C ASP A 28 -33.15 26.82 15.00
N THR A 29 -32.55 27.89 14.46
CA THR A 29 -31.92 29.04 15.15
C THR A 29 -30.76 28.81 16.15
N ALA A 30 -29.59 29.41 15.87
CA ALA A 30 -29.13 30.63 16.58
C ALA A 30 -27.79 31.16 16.02
N VAL A 31 -27.72 32.46 15.72
CA VAL A 31 -26.48 33.15 15.37
C VAL A 31 -25.68 33.47 16.65
N GLY A 32 -24.45 32.96 16.74
CA GLY A 32 -23.49 33.31 17.79
C GLY A 32 -22.12 33.59 17.17
N LYS A 33 -21.64 34.84 17.29
CA LYS A 33 -20.38 35.31 16.69
C LYS A 33 -19.32 35.45 17.78
N THR A 34 -18.26 34.65 17.75
CA THR A 34 -16.92 35.05 18.23
C THR A 34 -15.82 34.05 17.82
N ASP A 35 -14.68 34.64 17.49
CA ASP A 35 -13.30 34.17 17.65
C ASP A 35 -12.81 32.87 16.98
N SER A 36 -12.01 33.09 15.95
CA SER A 36 -10.95 32.20 15.49
C SER A 36 -9.99 31.88 16.65
N ALA A 37 -10.13 30.70 17.24
CA ALA A 37 -9.14 30.10 18.14
C ALA A 37 -8.50 28.88 17.47
N GLU A 38 -7.18 28.88 17.40
CA GLU A 38 -6.35 27.88 16.74
C GLU A 38 -6.67 26.45 17.23
N HIS A 39 -7.19 25.61 16.33
CA HIS A 39 -7.23 24.16 16.57
C HIS A 39 -5.97 23.51 16.02
N THR A 40 -4.87 23.65 16.76
CA THR A 40 -3.72 22.75 16.67
C THR A 40 -4.13 21.38 17.22
N GLY A 41 -4.84 20.61 16.38
CA GLY A 41 -5.29 19.25 16.67
C GLY A 41 -4.12 18.33 17.00
N THR A 42 -3.93 18.09 18.29
CA THR A 42 -2.84 17.29 18.85
C THR A 42 -3.10 15.78 18.67
N THR A 43 -2.01 15.02 18.50
CA THR A 43 -1.95 13.54 18.53
C THR A 43 -2.87 12.75 17.60
N ALA A 44 -2.32 12.33 16.45
CA ALA A 44 -2.62 11.02 15.86
C ALA A 44 -1.46 10.05 16.17
N GLY A 45 -1.78 8.78 16.40
CA GLY A 45 -0.95 7.83 17.16
C GLY A 45 0.51 7.60 16.73
N LYS A 46 1.26 6.91 17.60
CA LYS A 46 2.56 6.27 17.28
C LYS A 46 2.37 5.09 16.33
N GLY A 47 1.86 5.34 15.13
CA GLY A 47 2.08 4.47 13.99
C GLY A 47 3.56 4.55 13.57
N VAL A 48 4.11 3.44 13.10
CA VAL A 48 5.44 3.45 12.46
C VAL A 48 5.31 4.27 11.18
N ARG A 49 5.85 5.49 11.19
CA ARG A 49 5.93 6.32 9.99
C ARG A 49 7.02 5.74 9.10
N PHE A 50 6.65 5.27 7.91
CA PHE A 50 7.60 4.69 6.98
C PHE A 50 8.42 5.80 6.30
N PRO A 51 9.68 5.55 5.92
CA PRO A 51 10.55 6.56 5.34
C PRO A 51 10.12 7.07 3.94
N TRP A 52 9.01 6.55 3.40
CA TRP A 52 8.36 7.03 2.17
C TRP A 52 7.05 7.82 2.43
N ASP A 53 6.64 8.04 3.69
CA ASP A 53 5.56 8.97 4.08
C ASP A 53 5.97 10.46 3.97
N THR A 54 6.99 10.75 3.17
CA THR A 54 7.39 12.09 2.75
C THR A 54 6.59 12.48 1.50
N PRO A 55 5.89 13.64 1.49
CA PRO A 55 5.37 14.16 0.22
C PRO A 55 6.54 14.38 -0.73
N GLY A 56 6.54 13.67 -1.85
CA GLY A 56 7.60 13.75 -2.86
C GLY A 56 7.76 15.19 -3.36
N SER A 57 9.00 15.62 -3.58
CA SER A 57 9.29 16.96 -4.10
C SER A 57 8.65 17.12 -5.48
N ALA A 58 7.65 17.99 -5.60
CA ALA A 58 6.81 18.12 -6.79
C ALA A 58 7.63 18.61 -7.99
N SER A 59 8.02 17.66 -8.84
CA SER A 59 8.44 17.92 -10.22
C SER A 59 7.21 17.90 -11.13
N ALA A 60 7.18 18.77 -12.14
CA ALA A 60 6.04 18.89 -13.04
C ALA A 60 5.72 17.56 -13.79
N PRO A 61 4.44 17.28 -14.11
CA PRO A 61 3.97 15.99 -14.62
C PRO A 61 4.85 15.38 -15.72
N THR A 62 5.18 16.22 -16.72
CA THR A 62 5.95 15.85 -17.91
C THR A 62 7.39 15.48 -17.60
N ALA A 63 7.99 16.04 -16.54
CA ALA A 63 9.34 15.69 -16.12
C ALA A 63 9.39 14.31 -15.45
N THR A 64 8.33 13.93 -14.75
CA THR A 64 8.24 12.62 -14.08
C THR A 64 7.93 11.50 -15.06
N LEU A 65 7.14 11.74 -16.11
CA LEU A 65 6.93 10.78 -17.21
C LEU A 65 8.23 10.38 -17.93
N ALA A 66 9.25 11.26 -17.96
CA ALA A 66 10.57 10.96 -18.52
C ALA A 66 11.36 9.91 -17.72
N GLN A 67 10.89 9.51 -16.54
CA GLN A 67 11.46 8.42 -15.74
C GLN A 67 10.98 7.03 -16.23
N LEU A 68 9.92 6.98 -17.02
CA LEU A 68 9.47 5.75 -17.66
C LEU A 68 10.47 5.33 -18.75
N SER A 69 10.81 4.05 -18.78
CA SER A 69 11.78 3.50 -19.72
C SER A 69 11.39 2.10 -20.16
N ALA A 70 11.87 1.68 -21.33
CA ALA A 70 11.75 0.31 -21.81
C ALA A 70 12.99 -0.50 -21.43
N GLN A 71 12.80 -1.78 -21.14
CA GLN A 71 13.89 -2.76 -21.01
C GLN A 71 14.54 -3.05 -22.38
N PRO A 72 15.72 -3.70 -22.44
CA PRO A 72 16.39 -4.05 -23.70
C PRO A 72 15.58 -4.92 -24.69
N GLY A 73 14.43 -5.47 -24.27
CA GLY A 73 13.47 -6.18 -25.13
C GLY A 73 12.24 -5.36 -25.57
N GLY A 74 12.20 -4.04 -25.30
CA GLY A 74 11.09 -3.16 -25.66
C GLY A 74 9.87 -3.17 -24.72
N ALA A 75 9.80 -4.12 -23.79
CA ALA A 75 8.80 -4.16 -22.71
C ALA A 75 9.01 -3.04 -21.67
N LEU A 76 7.98 -2.69 -20.90
CA LEU A 76 8.08 -1.63 -19.88
C LEU A 76 9.02 -2.04 -18.74
N GLN A 77 9.93 -1.14 -18.33
CA GLN A 77 10.70 -1.31 -17.11
C GLN A 77 9.82 -0.97 -15.89
N ILE A 78 9.42 -2.00 -15.15
CA ILE A 78 8.58 -1.89 -13.96
C ILE A 78 9.48 -1.84 -12.72
N SER A 79 9.37 -0.79 -11.92
CA SER A 79 10.11 -0.59 -10.67
C SER A 79 9.31 0.27 -9.68
N ALA A 80 9.86 0.50 -8.47
CA ALA A 80 9.30 1.48 -7.54
C ALA A 80 9.19 2.90 -8.14
N GLN A 81 10.10 3.28 -9.06
CA GLN A 81 10.03 4.56 -9.76
C GLN A 81 8.83 4.61 -10.71
N THR A 82 8.50 3.50 -11.39
CA THR A 82 7.25 3.40 -12.18
C THR A 82 6.04 3.70 -11.30
N ARG A 83 6.01 3.20 -10.07
CA ARG A 83 4.92 3.47 -9.11
C ARG A 83 4.81 4.96 -8.79
N GLU A 84 5.93 5.64 -8.54
CA GLU A 84 5.97 7.08 -8.26
C GLU A 84 5.38 7.89 -9.42
N VAL A 85 5.69 7.53 -10.68
CA VAL A 85 5.07 8.15 -11.87
C VAL A 85 3.55 7.93 -11.89
N LEU A 86 3.08 6.71 -11.60
CA LEU A 86 1.65 6.39 -11.59
C LEU A 86 0.90 7.12 -10.48
N ASP A 87 1.47 7.17 -9.27
CA ASP A 87 0.89 7.88 -8.11
C ASP A 87 0.82 9.39 -8.36
N LEU A 88 1.87 10.00 -8.90
CA LEU A 88 1.87 11.43 -9.24
C LEU A 88 0.80 11.73 -10.29
N PHE A 89 0.76 10.96 -11.39
CA PHE A 89 -0.21 11.17 -12.47
C PHE A 89 -1.66 11.11 -11.94
N LEU A 90 -1.97 10.15 -11.07
CA LEU A 90 -3.28 10.04 -10.41
C LEU A 90 -3.60 11.19 -9.44
N SER A 91 -2.59 11.87 -8.90
CA SER A 91 -2.78 13.01 -7.99
C SER A 91 -3.04 14.34 -8.72
N GLU A 92 -2.55 14.45 -9.95
CA GLU A 92 -2.65 15.67 -10.78
C GLU A 92 -3.89 15.70 -11.68
N HIS A 93 -4.49 14.53 -11.96
CA HIS A 93 -5.68 14.41 -12.78
C HIS A 93 -6.95 14.29 -11.92
N PRO A 94 -8.09 14.87 -12.35
CA PRO A 94 -9.35 14.72 -11.63
C PRO A 94 -9.80 13.25 -11.65
N PRO A 95 -10.48 12.76 -10.59
CA PRO A 95 -11.02 11.41 -10.54
C PRO A 95 -11.90 11.10 -11.77
N ALA A 96 -11.56 10.03 -12.49
CA ALA A 96 -12.23 9.58 -13.70
C ALA A 96 -12.22 8.04 -13.78
N ALA A 97 -12.94 7.47 -14.74
CA ALA A 97 -12.93 6.02 -14.97
C ALA A 97 -11.51 5.53 -15.34
N PRO A 98 -11.08 4.32 -14.91
CA PRO A 98 -9.73 3.81 -15.15
C PRO A 98 -9.27 3.88 -16.62
N ASP A 99 -10.16 3.55 -17.57
CA ASP A 99 -9.85 3.59 -19.00
C ASP A 99 -9.61 5.02 -19.53
N VAL A 100 -10.29 6.01 -18.97
CA VAL A 100 -10.11 7.43 -19.31
C VAL A 100 -8.76 7.94 -18.80
N ILE A 101 -8.38 7.55 -17.58
CA ILE A 101 -7.07 7.86 -16.99
C ILE A 101 -5.96 7.19 -17.82
N ALA A 102 -6.12 5.93 -18.18
CA ALA A 102 -5.14 5.20 -18.99
C ALA A 102 -4.98 5.76 -20.41
N ALA A 103 -6.07 6.23 -21.04
CA ALA A 103 -6.00 6.92 -22.32
C ALA A 103 -5.21 8.24 -22.22
N GLN A 104 -5.50 9.07 -21.21
CA GLN A 104 -4.76 10.31 -20.96
C GLN A 104 -3.27 10.03 -20.67
N PHE A 105 -2.98 9.01 -19.87
CA PHE A 105 -1.63 8.57 -19.57
C PHE A 105 -0.88 8.09 -20.82
N LYS A 106 -1.53 7.31 -21.70
CA LYS A 106 -0.95 6.86 -22.97
C LYS A 106 -0.60 8.05 -23.89
N GLU A 107 -1.50 9.03 -24.02
CA GLU A 107 -1.28 10.22 -24.83
C GLU A 107 -0.16 11.13 -24.30
N ALA A 108 0.06 11.15 -22.98
CA ALA A 108 1.20 11.85 -22.37
C ALA A 108 2.51 11.05 -22.50
N ALA A 109 2.47 9.73 -22.24
CA ALA A 109 3.64 8.86 -22.22
C ALA A 109 4.26 8.59 -23.60
N ARG A 110 3.52 8.77 -24.71
CA ARG A 110 4.01 8.55 -26.09
C ARG A 110 5.23 9.40 -26.49
N VAL A 111 5.54 10.45 -25.74
CA VAL A 111 6.74 11.29 -25.93
C VAL A 111 8.01 10.57 -25.42
N HIS A 112 7.85 9.64 -24.48
CA HIS A 112 8.94 8.94 -23.79
C HIS A 112 8.97 7.43 -24.07
N LEU A 113 7.82 6.82 -24.38
CA LEU A 113 7.67 5.39 -24.64
C LEU A 113 7.21 5.11 -26.07
N SER A 114 7.81 4.09 -26.68
CA SER A 114 7.34 3.44 -27.90
C SER A 114 6.63 2.13 -27.59
N GLU A 115 5.92 1.55 -28.56
CA GLU A 115 5.36 0.21 -28.43
C GLU A 115 6.49 -0.85 -28.36
N PRO A 116 6.34 -1.95 -27.57
CA PRO A 116 5.17 -2.31 -26.77
C PRO A 116 5.08 -1.65 -25.40
N ALA A 117 6.16 -1.04 -24.88
CA ALA A 117 6.18 -0.42 -23.54
C ALA A 117 5.06 0.62 -23.34
N LEU A 118 4.70 1.37 -24.37
CA LEU A 118 3.61 2.35 -24.31
C LEU A 118 2.24 1.71 -24.00
N SER A 119 1.89 0.59 -24.66
CA SER A 119 0.65 -0.14 -24.34
C SER A 119 0.74 -0.90 -23.01
N GLU A 120 1.90 -1.44 -22.64
CA GLU A 120 2.09 -2.04 -21.31
C GLU A 120 1.90 -1.00 -20.19
N ALA A 121 2.36 0.23 -20.39
CA ALA A 121 2.21 1.32 -19.42
C ALA A 121 0.74 1.78 -19.30
N ALA A 122 -0.02 1.76 -20.38
CA ALA A 122 -1.46 2.05 -20.37
C ALA A 122 -2.27 0.96 -19.63
N ASP A 123 -2.04 -0.33 -19.93
CA ASP A 123 -2.67 -1.45 -19.20
C ASP A 123 -2.33 -1.40 -17.70
N LEU A 124 -1.07 -1.10 -17.37
CA LEU A 124 -0.65 -0.91 -15.98
C LEU A 124 -1.40 0.27 -15.32
N MET A 125 -1.58 1.40 -16.00
CA MET A 125 -2.34 2.53 -15.46
C MET A 125 -3.81 2.17 -15.18
N THR A 126 -4.49 1.45 -16.09
CA THR A 126 -5.87 0.99 -15.86
C THR A 126 -5.96 0.14 -14.58
N ARG A 127 -5.07 -0.85 -14.44
CA ARG A 127 -4.99 -1.71 -13.24
C ARG A 127 -4.66 -0.92 -11.98
N TYR A 128 -3.76 0.05 -12.09
CA TYR A 128 -3.29 0.85 -10.96
C TYR A 128 -4.38 1.80 -10.44
N ALA A 129 -5.11 2.48 -11.33
CA ALA A 129 -6.26 3.30 -10.95
C ALA A 129 -7.32 2.47 -10.21
N ALA A 130 -7.71 1.30 -10.77
CA ALA A 130 -8.66 0.40 -10.14
C ALA A 130 -8.17 -0.13 -8.77
N TYR A 131 -6.88 -0.47 -8.64
CA TYR A 131 -6.24 -0.82 -7.37
C TYR A 131 -6.34 0.31 -6.33
N LYS A 132 -6.04 1.56 -6.72
CA LYS A 132 -6.05 2.71 -5.81
C LYS A 132 -7.46 3.02 -5.32
N ASP A 133 -8.50 2.84 -6.15
CA ASP A 133 -9.89 3.00 -5.72
C ASP A 133 -10.34 1.88 -4.78
N ALA A 134 -10.00 0.63 -5.07
CA ALA A 134 -10.27 -0.49 -4.16
C ALA A 134 -9.51 -0.33 -2.81
N LEU A 135 -8.31 0.24 -2.83
CA LEU A 135 -7.54 0.54 -1.64
C LEU A 135 -8.21 1.62 -0.77
N LYS A 136 -8.71 2.70 -1.38
CA LYS A 136 -9.51 3.74 -0.67
C LYS A 136 -10.72 3.13 0.02
N VAL A 137 -11.45 2.23 -0.66
CA VAL A 137 -12.62 1.55 -0.08
C VAL A 137 -12.22 0.78 1.18
N ILE A 138 -11.13 -0.01 1.15
CA ILE A 138 -10.63 -0.74 2.32
C ILE A 138 -10.16 0.23 3.42
N GLN A 139 -9.41 1.28 3.08
CA GLN A 139 -8.93 2.27 4.05
C GLN A 139 -10.05 3.11 4.69
N SER A 140 -11.21 3.22 4.03
CA SER A 140 -12.40 3.90 4.56
C SER A 140 -13.25 3.02 5.50
N GLN A 141 -12.95 1.72 5.60
CA GLN A 141 -13.62 0.84 6.55
C GLN A 141 -13.19 1.18 7.99
N PRO A 142 -14.09 1.08 8.98
CA PRO A 142 -13.72 1.29 10.37
C PRO A 142 -12.62 0.30 10.78
N MET A 143 -11.60 0.81 11.46
CA MET A 143 -10.50 0.00 12.02
C MET A 143 -11.04 -1.17 12.85
N PRO A 144 -10.37 -2.34 12.85
CA PRO A 144 -10.75 -3.46 13.70
C PRO A 144 -10.74 -3.05 15.18
N ALA A 145 -11.53 -3.75 15.98
CA ALA A 145 -11.78 -3.41 17.39
C ALA A 145 -10.48 -3.15 18.19
N PRO A 146 -10.50 -2.23 19.17
CA PRO A 146 -9.29 -1.70 19.85
C PRO A 146 -8.47 -2.72 20.67
N ASN A 147 -8.84 -4.00 20.65
CA ASN A 147 -8.16 -5.09 21.37
C ASN A 147 -7.15 -5.88 20.50
N VAL A 148 -6.91 -5.49 19.24
CA VAL A 148 -5.89 -6.15 18.40
C VAL A 148 -4.49 -5.64 18.78
N GLU A 149 -3.54 -6.55 19.00
CA GLU A 149 -2.14 -6.21 19.26
C GLU A 149 -1.53 -5.46 18.05
N PRO A 150 -0.80 -4.34 18.24
CA PRO A 150 -0.31 -3.51 17.13
C PRO A 150 0.52 -4.23 16.06
N GLY A 151 1.37 -5.18 16.45
CA GLY A 151 2.12 -6.03 15.52
C GLY A 151 1.21 -6.93 14.67
N LEU A 152 0.25 -7.61 15.31
CA LEU A 152 -0.75 -8.41 14.61
C LEU A 152 -1.60 -7.57 13.64
N ALA A 153 -2.02 -6.37 14.04
CA ALA A 153 -2.75 -5.46 13.17
C ALA A 153 -1.93 -5.08 11.91
N ALA A 154 -0.64 -4.77 12.08
CA ALA A 154 0.25 -4.45 10.97
C ALA A 154 0.49 -5.64 10.02
N VAL A 155 0.60 -6.87 10.56
CA VAL A 155 0.69 -8.10 9.75
C VAL A 155 -0.60 -8.32 8.94
N MET A 156 -1.77 -8.16 9.54
CA MET A 156 -3.06 -8.29 8.85
C MET A 156 -3.21 -7.24 7.74
N GLN A 157 -2.85 -5.98 8.01
CA GLN A 157 -2.88 -4.90 7.01
C GLN A 157 -1.93 -5.19 5.83
N LEU A 158 -0.72 -5.69 6.09
CA LEU A 158 0.22 -6.08 5.04
C LEU A 158 -0.31 -7.24 4.19
N GLN A 159 -0.91 -8.26 4.81
CA GLN A 159 -1.53 -9.37 4.08
C GLN A 159 -2.71 -8.90 3.20
N GLN A 160 -3.60 -8.06 3.74
CA GLN A 160 -4.74 -7.52 3.02
C GLN A 160 -4.33 -6.64 1.83
N THR A 161 -3.34 -5.75 2.01
CA THR A 161 -2.83 -4.91 0.93
C THR A 161 -2.03 -5.70 -0.11
N SER A 162 -1.23 -6.69 0.29
CA SER A 162 -0.51 -7.58 -0.63
C SER A 162 -1.46 -8.47 -1.45
N ALA A 163 -2.57 -8.92 -0.87
CA ALA A 163 -3.64 -9.63 -1.57
C ALA A 163 -4.36 -8.72 -2.58
N LEU A 164 -4.65 -7.46 -2.20
CA LEU A 164 -5.28 -6.50 -3.11
C LEU A 164 -4.38 -6.14 -4.30
N ARG A 165 -3.07 -5.96 -4.06
CA ARG A 165 -2.07 -5.76 -5.13
C ARG A 165 -2.04 -6.95 -6.07
N GLU A 166 -2.09 -8.18 -5.56
CA GLU A 166 -2.16 -9.40 -6.38
C GLU A 166 -3.43 -9.44 -7.24
N GLN A 167 -4.58 -9.14 -6.65
CA GLN A 167 -5.87 -9.19 -7.33
C GLN A 167 -5.97 -8.22 -8.52
N PHE A 168 -5.50 -6.98 -8.35
CA PHE A 168 -5.66 -5.93 -9.37
C PHE A 168 -4.47 -5.84 -10.33
N LEU A 169 -3.24 -6.00 -9.83
CA LEU A 169 -2.02 -5.82 -10.62
C LEU A 169 -1.51 -7.16 -11.16
N GLY A 170 -1.75 -8.27 -10.46
CA GLY A 170 -1.15 -9.56 -10.74
C GLY A 170 0.34 -9.62 -10.39
N SER A 171 0.85 -10.84 -10.21
CA SER A 171 2.21 -11.14 -9.74
C SER A 171 3.33 -10.33 -10.42
N LYS A 172 3.34 -10.22 -11.77
CA LYS A 172 4.38 -9.47 -12.53
C LYS A 172 4.47 -8.01 -12.06
N PHE A 173 3.35 -7.29 -12.08
CA PHE A 173 3.33 -5.86 -11.76
C PHE A 173 3.45 -5.62 -10.26
N LYS A 174 2.85 -6.47 -9.42
CA LYS A 174 3.02 -6.41 -7.96
C LYS A 174 4.50 -6.55 -7.57
N GLU A 175 5.21 -7.55 -8.07
CA GLU A 175 6.61 -7.77 -7.69
C GLU A 175 7.49 -6.60 -8.15
N GLY A 176 7.30 -6.09 -9.38
CA GLY A 176 8.04 -4.93 -9.88
C GLY A 176 7.77 -3.63 -9.12
N LEU A 177 6.52 -3.35 -8.75
CA LEU A 177 6.13 -2.10 -8.06
C LEU A 177 6.31 -2.13 -6.53
N TYR A 178 6.18 -3.31 -5.90
CA TYR A 178 6.08 -3.47 -4.45
C TYR A 178 6.97 -4.57 -3.84
N GLY A 179 7.60 -5.44 -4.64
CA GLY A 179 8.34 -6.61 -4.12
C GLY A 179 9.39 -6.26 -3.07
N GLN A 180 10.21 -5.23 -3.34
CA GLN A 180 11.22 -4.75 -2.38
C GLN A 180 10.61 -4.15 -1.10
N GLU A 181 9.52 -3.38 -1.22
CA GLU A 181 8.84 -2.78 -0.05
C GLU A 181 8.19 -3.85 0.82
N GLU A 182 7.48 -4.80 0.21
CA GLU A 182 6.84 -5.87 0.97
C GLU A 182 7.84 -6.84 1.60
N GLN A 183 8.99 -7.10 0.94
CA GLN A 183 10.08 -7.86 1.57
C GLN A 183 10.63 -7.13 2.80
N LEU A 184 10.83 -5.80 2.72
CA LEU A 184 11.26 -4.98 3.84
C LEU A 184 10.22 -4.96 4.98
N GLN A 185 8.94 -4.78 4.66
CA GLN A 185 7.86 -4.79 5.64
C GLN A 185 7.72 -6.15 6.33
N ARG A 186 7.78 -7.26 5.59
CA ARG A 186 7.80 -8.62 6.15
C ARG A 186 8.99 -8.82 7.10
N TYR A 187 10.19 -8.41 6.71
CA TYR A 187 11.39 -8.51 7.55
C TYR A 187 11.26 -7.69 8.84
N VAL A 188 10.84 -6.43 8.75
CA VAL A 188 10.69 -5.53 9.91
C VAL A 188 9.65 -6.07 10.90
N LEU A 189 8.49 -6.54 10.41
CA LEU A 189 7.46 -7.12 11.26
C LEU A 189 7.89 -8.45 11.90
N ALA A 190 8.55 -9.33 11.15
CA ALA A 190 9.10 -10.57 11.68
C ALA A 190 10.14 -10.28 12.78
N ARG A 191 11.08 -9.36 12.52
CA ARG A 191 12.08 -8.93 13.51
C ARG A 191 11.42 -8.33 14.76
N GLN A 192 10.41 -7.47 14.60
CA GLN A 192 9.66 -6.89 15.71
C GLN A 192 8.97 -7.97 16.55
N HIS A 193 8.36 -8.97 15.91
CA HIS A 193 7.73 -10.10 16.59
C HIS A 193 8.74 -10.90 17.43
N LEU A 194 9.90 -11.27 16.85
CA LEU A 194 10.97 -11.97 17.59
C LEU A 194 11.47 -11.17 18.81
N MET A 195 11.44 -9.83 18.75
CA MET A 195 11.82 -8.97 19.89
C MET A 195 10.74 -8.89 20.98
N SER A 196 9.46 -9.11 20.64
CA SER A 196 8.36 -9.06 21.61
C SER A 196 8.02 -10.41 22.26
N VAL A 197 8.61 -11.53 21.81
CA VAL A 197 8.38 -12.85 22.42
C VAL A 197 8.87 -12.89 23.87
N GLN A 198 7.91 -13.12 24.78
CA GLN A 198 8.14 -13.29 26.21
C GLN A 198 8.67 -14.69 26.52
N GLY A 199 9.51 -14.80 27.57
CA GLY A 199 10.07 -16.07 28.02
C GLY A 199 11.29 -16.58 27.24
N TRP A 200 11.71 -15.89 26.16
CA TRP A 200 12.95 -16.20 25.45
C TRP A 200 14.18 -15.65 26.16
N THR A 201 15.20 -16.51 26.30
CA THR A 201 16.56 -16.10 26.64
C THR A 201 17.18 -15.23 25.54
N GLU A 202 18.20 -14.45 25.88
CA GLU A 202 18.95 -13.67 24.88
C GLU A 202 19.59 -14.56 23.81
N GLN A 203 20.08 -15.75 24.20
CA GLN A 203 20.66 -16.71 23.27
C GLN A 203 19.62 -17.19 22.23
N GLN A 204 18.46 -17.66 22.68
CA GLN A 204 17.39 -18.10 21.77
C GLN A 204 16.94 -16.97 20.83
N ARG A 205 16.78 -15.75 21.37
CA ARG A 205 16.43 -14.57 20.57
C ARG A 205 17.47 -14.26 19.49
N ASN A 206 18.76 -14.39 19.81
CA ASN A 206 19.85 -14.15 18.88
C ASN A 206 19.96 -15.27 17.82
N GLU A 207 19.72 -16.52 18.19
CA GLU A 207 19.68 -17.67 17.28
C GLU A 207 18.55 -17.53 16.24
N GLU A 208 17.34 -17.15 16.68
CA GLU A 208 16.19 -16.92 15.79
C GLU A 208 16.36 -15.66 14.92
N LEU A 209 16.95 -14.58 15.45
CA LEU A 209 17.34 -13.42 14.63
C LEU A 209 18.35 -13.82 13.54
N ALA A 210 19.38 -14.60 13.88
CA ALA A 210 20.37 -15.09 12.93
C ALA A 210 19.79 -16.13 11.95
N ALA A 211 18.66 -16.76 12.25
CA ALA A 211 17.87 -17.54 11.29
C ALA A 211 17.13 -16.60 10.32
N LEU A 212 16.38 -15.62 10.84
CA LEU A 212 15.67 -14.63 10.02
C LEU A 212 16.61 -13.89 9.06
N GLU A 213 17.78 -13.44 9.52
CA GLU A 213 18.77 -12.75 8.68
C GLU A 213 19.35 -13.64 7.55
N ARG A 214 19.22 -14.97 7.62
CA ARG A 214 19.64 -15.88 6.53
C ARG A 214 18.55 -16.09 5.48
N GLU A 215 17.29 -15.77 5.78
CA GLU A 215 16.16 -15.92 4.86
C GLU A 215 15.99 -14.73 3.91
N TYR A 216 16.54 -13.55 4.27
CA TYR A 216 16.34 -12.31 3.53
C TYR A 216 17.62 -11.84 2.81
N PRO A 217 17.50 -11.19 1.62
CA PRO A 217 18.65 -10.59 0.94
C PRO A 217 19.30 -9.49 1.80
N ARG A 218 20.63 -9.39 1.78
CA ARG A 218 21.38 -8.34 2.53
C ARG A 218 20.84 -6.93 2.30
N ALA A 219 20.46 -6.59 1.06
CA ALA A 219 19.89 -5.28 0.73
C ALA A 219 18.64 -4.92 1.56
N VAL A 220 17.81 -5.91 1.92
CA VAL A 220 16.62 -5.74 2.78
C VAL A 220 17.03 -5.49 4.23
N ILE A 221 17.99 -6.27 4.73
CA ILE A 221 18.53 -6.16 6.09
C ILE A 221 19.20 -4.79 6.28
N ASP A 222 20.04 -4.38 5.33
CA ASP A 222 20.73 -3.09 5.32
C ASP A 222 19.73 -1.92 5.23
N ALA A 223 18.62 -2.07 4.49
CA ALA A 223 17.56 -1.07 4.42
C ALA A 223 16.82 -0.91 5.76
N ALA A 224 16.46 -2.02 6.40
CA ALA A 224 15.83 -2.00 7.72
C ALA A 224 16.73 -1.36 8.79
N GLY A 225 18.05 -1.61 8.72
CA GLY A 225 19.05 -1.00 9.60
C GLY A 225 19.19 0.52 9.43
N ARG A 226 18.82 1.08 8.27
CA ARG A 226 18.77 2.53 8.05
C ARG A 226 17.50 3.18 8.61
N SER A 227 16.34 2.50 8.51
CA SER A 227 15.06 3.02 9.03
C SER A 227 14.92 3.01 10.56
N ALA A 228 15.89 2.41 11.28
CA ALA A 228 15.89 2.28 12.73
C ALA A 228 16.84 3.28 13.44
N ARG A 229 17.36 4.27 12.72
CA ARG A 229 18.25 5.35 13.21
C ARG A 229 17.54 6.70 13.13
#